data_AF-A0A2V7URB1-F1
#
_entry.id   AF-A0A2V7URB1-F1
#
_cell.length_a   1.000
_cell.length_b   1.000
_cell.length_c   1.000
_cell.angle_alpha   90.00
_cell.angle_beta   90.00
_cell.angle_gamma   90.00
#
_symmetry.space_group_name_H-M   'P 1'
#
loop_
_entity.id
_entity.type
_entity.pdbx_description
1 polymer ?
#
loop_
_entity_poly.entity_id
_entity_poly.type
_entity_poly.pdbx_seq_one_letter_code
_entity_poly.pdbx_strand_id
1 'polypeptide(L)'
;MVGLLCAWHAVSTALVHPHYLAYVNELGGGPANGYRLFADSSLDWGQDLKNLKRYLGRHGVRAVKLSYFGTADPAYYDIPGELLPSHMLPPPRETTTEVKPGDLLAVSATNLQGVYLPPEDQPLMARLREQRPIDNVGYSILIYRAEFAWPPR
;
A
#
# COMPACT_ATOMS: atom_id res chain seq x y z
N MET A 1 -6.39 28.11 28.77
CA MET A 1 -6.91 27.22 27.71
C MET A 1 -6.09 27.30 26.42
N VAL A 2 -5.72 28.49 25.92
CA VAL A 2 -4.92 28.65 24.67
C VAL A 2 -3.50 28.08 24.79
N GLY A 3 -2.81 28.28 25.91
CA GLY A 3 -1.42 27.79 26.07
C GLY A 3 -1.28 26.26 26.09
N LEU A 4 -2.31 25.55 26.58
CA LEU A 4 -2.34 24.08 26.57
C LEU A 4 -2.50 23.55 25.14
N LEU A 5 -3.31 24.24 24.32
CA LEU A 5 -3.52 23.91 22.91
C LEU A 5 -2.24 24.14 22.10
N CYS A 6 -1.49 25.21 22.37
CA CYS A 6 -0.23 25.49 21.69
C CYS A 6 0.86 24.46 22.04
N ALA A 7 0.97 24.07 23.32
CA ALA A 7 1.92 23.05 23.76
C ALA A 7 1.58 21.66 23.18
N TRP A 8 0.29 21.32 23.14
CA TRP A 8 -0.20 20.10 22.49
C TRP A 8 0.14 20.06 20.99
N HIS A 9 -0.02 21.19 20.32
CA HIS A 9 0.29 21.28 18.89
C HIS A 9 1.79 21.13 18.62
N ALA A 10 2.64 21.73 19.46
CA ALA A 10 4.09 21.65 19.30
C ALA A 10 4.61 20.22 19.50
N VAL A 11 4.10 19.50 20.51
CA VAL A 11 4.47 18.10 20.77
C VAL A 11 3.98 17.16 19.67
N SER A 12 2.74 17.34 19.19
CA SER A 12 2.21 16.58 18.05
C SER A 12 3.03 16.81 16.77
N THR A 13 3.55 18.01 16.57
CA THR A 13 4.37 18.35 15.39
C THR A 13 5.78 17.74 15.48
N ALA A 14 6.34 17.61 16.69
CA ALA A 14 7.68 17.04 16.89
C ALA A 14 7.69 15.50 16.74
N LEU A 15 6.62 14.82 17.16
CA LEU A 15 6.50 13.35 17.07
C LEU A 15 6.31 12.82 15.63
N VAL A 16 6.01 13.71 14.70
CA VAL A 16 5.62 13.37 13.31
C VAL A 16 6.77 13.63 12.32
N HIS A 17 7.92 14.13 12.78
CA HIS A 17 9.09 14.30 11.92
C HIS A 17 9.72 12.94 11.53
N PRO A 18 9.98 12.63 10.24
CA PRO A 18 9.80 13.42 9.01
C PRO A 18 8.59 12.98 8.16
N HIS A 19 7.56 12.37 8.74
CA HIS A 19 6.40 11.79 8.07
C HIS A 19 5.10 12.60 8.32
N TYR A 20 5.13 13.89 7.97
CA TYR A 20 4.05 14.87 8.18
C TYR A 20 2.73 14.63 7.41
N LEU A 21 2.67 13.65 6.52
CA LEU A 21 1.46 13.30 5.78
C LEU A 21 0.59 12.25 6.48
N ALA A 22 1.02 11.70 7.62
CA ALA A 22 0.32 10.63 8.34
C ALA A 22 -0.25 11.07 9.71
N TYR A 23 -0.57 12.36 9.91
CA TYR A 23 -1.22 12.79 11.15
C TYR A 23 -2.72 12.54 11.11
N VAL A 24 -3.19 11.60 11.95
CA VAL A 24 -4.59 11.48 12.36
C VAL A 24 -4.68 11.72 13.86
N ASN A 25 -5.64 12.55 14.28
CA ASN A 25 -5.97 12.76 15.69
C ASN A 25 -6.36 11.42 16.36
N GLU A 26 -6.08 11.27 17.66
CA GLU A 26 -6.24 10.03 18.44
C GLU A 26 -7.67 9.44 18.43
N LEU A 27 -8.69 10.22 18.07
CA LEU A 27 -10.08 9.76 17.89
C LEU A 27 -10.30 8.93 16.60
N GLY A 28 -9.35 8.96 15.66
CA GLY A 28 -9.40 8.23 14.37
C GLY A 28 -8.65 6.89 14.36
N GLY A 29 -8.17 6.40 15.51
CA GLY A 29 -7.53 5.08 15.62
C GLY A 29 -6.05 5.03 15.22
N GLY A 30 -5.38 6.17 15.12
CA GLY A 30 -3.93 6.28 14.88
C GLY A 30 -3.48 5.97 13.44
N PRO A 31 -2.20 6.20 13.12
CA PRO A 31 -1.66 6.04 11.77
C PRO A 31 -1.75 4.59 11.23
N ALA A 32 -1.85 3.61 12.14
CA ALA A 32 -2.06 2.20 11.79
C ALA A 32 -3.44 1.92 11.15
N ASN A 33 -4.45 2.77 11.38
CA ASN A 33 -5.79 2.64 10.80
C ASN A 33 -6.09 3.70 9.72
N GLY A 34 -5.17 4.64 9.47
CA GLY A 34 -5.35 5.74 8.52
C GLY A 34 -5.65 5.28 7.09
N TYR A 35 -5.14 4.11 6.68
CA TYR A 35 -5.40 3.53 5.35
C TYR A 35 -6.89 3.22 5.08
N ARG A 36 -7.71 3.07 6.13
CA ARG A 36 -9.17 2.86 6.00
C ARG A 36 -9.94 4.17 5.87
N LEU A 37 -9.35 5.28 6.33
CA LEU A 37 -9.98 6.60 6.36
C LEU A 37 -9.55 7.49 5.20
N PHE A 38 -8.32 7.32 4.69
CA PHE A 38 -7.76 8.08 3.58
C PHE A 38 -7.26 7.12 2.50
N ALA A 39 -8.21 6.59 1.72
CA ALA A 39 -7.92 6.01 0.41
C ALA A 39 -7.82 7.11 -0.67
N ASP A 40 -7.47 8.34 -0.28
CA ASP A 40 -7.43 9.49 -1.16
C ASP A 40 -6.00 10.00 -1.30
N SER A 41 -5.46 9.82 -2.51
CA SER A 41 -4.32 10.50 -3.17
C SER A 41 -2.96 10.66 -2.45
N SER A 42 -2.79 10.33 -1.17
CA SER A 42 -1.61 10.79 -0.42
C SER A 42 -0.39 9.87 -0.53
N LEU A 43 0.55 10.19 -1.43
CA LEU A 43 2.02 10.21 -1.26
C LEU A 43 2.73 10.00 -2.60
N ASP A 44 2.85 11.12 -3.31
CA ASP A 44 3.35 11.31 -4.67
C ASP A 44 4.71 10.66 -5.03
N TRP A 45 4.76 10.12 -6.25
CA TRP A 45 5.94 10.00 -7.14
C TRP A 45 7.07 9.02 -6.73
N GLY A 46 6.71 7.83 -6.28
CA GLY A 46 7.63 6.68 -6.24
C GLY A 46 8.44 6.50 -4.95
N GLN A 47 8.22 7.36 -3.95
CA GLN A 47 8.85 7.21 -2.63
C GLN A 47 8.52 5.84 -1.99
N ASP A 48 7.31 5.33 -2.20
CA ASP A 48 6.88 4.08 -1.57
C ASP A 48 7.38 2.82 -2.28
N LEU A 49 7.69 2.89 -3.58
CA LEU A 49 8.39 1.81 -4.26
C LEU A 49 9.83 1.65 -3.73
N LYS A 50 10.51 2.76 -3.42
CA LYS A 50 11.80 2.72 -2.73
C LYS A 50 11.70 2.11 -1.33
N ASN A 51 10.66 2.46 -0.58
CA ASN A 51 10.38 1.86 0.73
C ASN A 51 10.09 0.36 0.61
N LEU A 52 9.32 -0.04 -0.42
CA LEU A 52 9.02 -1.44 -0.72
C LEU A 52 10.30 -2.21 -1.07
N LYS A 53 11.17 -1.68 -1.93
CA LYS A 53 12.45 -2.31 -2.26
C LYS A 53 13.29 -2.59 -0.99
N ARG A 54 13.37 -1.60 -0.09
CA ARG A 54 14.08 -1.76 1.19
C ARG A 54 13.41 -2.79 2.09
N TYR A 55 12.08 -2.81 2.13
CA TYR A 55 11.31 -3.80 2.88
C TYR A 55 11.61 -5.23 2.39
N LEU A 56 11.55 -5.46 1.08
CA LEU A 56 11.83 -6.75 0.46
C LEU A 56 13.26 -7.22 0.73
N GLY A 57 14.23 -6.31 0.62
CA GLY A 57 15.64 -6.62 0.92
C GLY A 57 15.87 -7.00 2.38
N ARG A 58 15.22 -6.31 3.33
CA ARG A 58 15.32 -6.63 4.77
C ARG A 58 14.71 -7.98 5.12
N HIS A 59 13.66 -8.39 4.41
CA HIS A 59 12.96 -9.66 4.66
C HIS A 59 13.45 -10.82 3.78
N GLY A 60 14.50 -10.61 2.96
CA GLY A 60 15.02 -11.63 2.06
C GLY A 60 14.03 -12.08 0.99
N VAL A 61 13.06 -11.23 0.64
CA VAL A 61 12.01 -11.56 -0.33
C VAL A 61 12.58 -11.48 -1.74
N ARG A 62 12.44 -12.58 -2.48
CA ARG A 62 12.97 -12.73 -3.84
C ARG A 62 11.95 -12.52 -4.95
N ALA A 63 10.66 -12.54 -4.62
CA ALA A 63 9.57 -12.26 -5.55
C ALA A 63 8.35 -11.74 -4.78
N VAL A 64 7.69 -10.72 -5.31
CA VAL A 64 6.43 -10.17 -4.82
C VAL A 64 5.48 -9.96 -5.98
N LYS A 65 4.18 -10.13 -5.76
CA LYS A 65 3.15 -9.74 -6.72
C LYS A 65 2.63 -8.36 -6.35
N LEU A 66 2.86 -7.38 -7.23
CA LEU A 66 2.62 -5.97 -6.93
C LEU A 66 1.39 -5.43 -7.66
N SER A 67 0.42 -4.89 -6.93
CA SER A 67 -0.66 -4.05 -7.48
C SER A 67 -0.43 -2.60 -7.06
N TYR A 68 -0.01 -1.76 -8.01
CA TYR A 68 0.47 -0.41 -7.74
C TYR A 68 -0.42 0.68 -8.38
N PHE A 69 -0.63 1.76 -7.65
CA PHE A 69 -1.25 2.99 -8.11
C PHE A 69 -0.21 4.10 -8.13
N GLY A 70 0.01 4.72 -9.29
CA GLY A 70 0.94 5.84 -9.42
C GLY A 70 1.63 5.94 -10.78
N THR A 71 2.63 6.81 -10.89
CA THR A 71 3.34 7.12 -12.14
C THR A 71 4.77 6.59 -12.19
N ALA A 72 5.27 6.07 -11.08
CA ALA A 72 6.62 5.57 -10.98
C ALA A 72 6.70 4.11 -11.47
N ASP A 73 7.74 3.79 -12.23
CA ASP A 73 7.96 2.43 -12.73
C ASP A 73 8.57 1.52 -11.64
N PRO A 74 7.90 0.43 -11.21
CA PRO A 74 8.47 -0.54 -10.29
C PRO A 74 9.78 -1.18 -10.77
N ALA A 75 9.97 -1.31 -12.09
CA ALA A 75 11.19 -1.86 -12.67
C ALA A 75 12.41 -0.95 -12.39
N TYR A 76 12.22 0.38 -12.38
CA TYR A 76 13.28 1.33 -12.03
C TYR A 76 13.81 1.12 -10.60
N TYR A 77 12.99 0.60 -9.69
CA TYR A 77 13.35 0.31 -8.30
C TYR A 77 13.79 -1.14 -8.07
N ASP A 78 13.98 -1.91 -9.14
CA ASP A 78 14.32 -3.34 -9.10
C ASP A 78 13.35 -4.16 -8.21
N ILE A 79 12.05 -3.86 -8.23
CA ILE A 79 11.08 -4.66 -7.48
C ILE A 79 10.98 -6.05 -8.13
N PRO A 80 11.37 -7.12 -7.43
CA PRO A 80 11.41 -8.45 -8.04
C PRO A 80 10.01 -9.07 -8.05
N GLY A 81 9.56 -9.57 -9.21
CA GLY A 81 8.34 -10.35 -9.33
C GLY A 81 7.43 -9.89 -10.46
N GLU A 82 6.13 -10.09 -10.27
CA GLU A 82 5.11 -9.89 -11.29
C GLU A 82 4.16 -8.75 -10.90
N LEU A 83 3.58 -8.08 -11.88
CA LEU A 83 2.56 -7.07 -11.65
C LEU A 83 1.19 -7.72 -11.63
N LEU A 84 0.45 -7.49 -10.55
CA LEU A 84 -1.00 -7.69 -10.51
C LEU A 84 -1.69 -6.55 -11.27
N PRO A 85 -3.00 -6.66 -11.55
CA PRO A 85 -3.77 -5.55 -12.07
C PRO A 85 -3.50 -4.25 -11.32
N SER A 86 -3.11 -3.22 -12.07
CA SER A 86 -2.55 -1.99 -11.53
C SER A 86 -3.04 -0.79 -12.32
N HIS A 87 -3.53 0.24 -11.62
CA HIS A 87 -3.82 1.53 -12.23
C HIS A 87 -2.60 2.45 -12.10
N MET A 88 -1.64 2.27 -13.00
CA MET A 88 -0.42 3.08 -13.06
C MET A 88 -0.20 3.68 -14.45
N LEU A 89 0.63 4.72 -14.52
CA LEU A 89 0.95 5.44 -15.76
C LEU A 89 2.46 5.43 -16.03
N PRO A 90 2.93 4.92 -17.18
CA PRO A 90 2.15 4.21 -18.19
C PRO A 90 1.57 2.88 -17.65
N PRO A 91 0.48 2.36 -18.24
CA PRO A 91 -0.08 1.09 -17.83
C PRO A 91 0.94 -0.04 -18.05
N PRO A 92 0.92 -1.07 -17.19
CA PRO A 92 1.83 -2.20 -17.30
C PRO A 92 1.57 -2.96 -18.61
N ARG A 93 2.64 -3.41 -19.26
CA ARG A 93 2.55 -4.19 -20.51
C ARG A 93 2.04 -5.61 -20.26
N GLU A 94 2.43 -6.18 -19.14
CA GLU A 94 2.11 -7.53 -18.73
C GLU A 94 1.65 -7.51 -17.27
N THR A 95 0.52 -8.14 -17.01
CA THR A 95 -0.01 -8.38 -15.67
C THR A 95 -0.44 -9.83 -15.53
N THR A 96 -0.39 -10.33 -14.30
CA THR A 96 -0.93 -11.63 -13.93
C THR A 96 -2.08 -11.45 -12.95
N THR A 97 -3.12 -12.24 -13.08
CA THR A 97 -4.14 -12.37 -12.02
C THR A 97 -3.90 -13.61 -11.17
N GLU A 98 -2.95 -14.48 -11.54
CA GLU A 98 -2.70 -15.70 -10.79
C GLU A 98 -2.18 -15.36 -9.39
N VAL A 99 -2.81 -15.91 -8.36
CA VAL A 99 -2.34 -15.84 -6.97
C VAL A 99 -2.39 -17.24 -6.40
N LYS A 100 -1.30 -17.66 -5.75
CA LYS A 100 -1.19 -18.96 -5.07
C LYS A 100 -1.14 -18.74 -3.56
N PRO A 101 -1.72 -19.66 -2.76
CA PRO A 101 -1.53 -19.62 -1.32
C PRO A 101 -0.04 -19.58 -0.96
N GLY A 102 0.33 -18.65 -0.08
CA GLY A 102 1.71 -18.39 0.33
C GLY A 102 2.43 -17.30 -0.45
N ASP A 103 1.91 -16.87 -1.61
CA ASP A 103 2.49 -15.76 -2.36
C ASP A 103 2.55 -14.49 -1.51
N LEU A 104 3.64 -13.73 -1.63
CA LEU A 104 3.73 -12.40 -1.03
C LEU A 104 3.15 -11.38 -2.01
N LEU A 105 2.19 -10.60 -1.54
CA LEU A 105 1.53 -9.57 -2.34
C LEU A 105 1.80 -8.20 -1.73
N ALA A 106 2.03 -7.21 -2.57
CA ALA A 106 2.14 -5.80 -2.18
C ALA A 106 1.07 -5.03 -2.94
N VAL A 107 0.15 -4.39 -2.23
CA VAL A 107 -1.02 -3.76 -2.85
C VAL A 107 -1.16 -2.34 -2.33
N SER A 108 -1.10 -1.37 -3.24
CA SER A 108 -1.37 0.03 -2.91
C SER A 108 -2.80 0.19 -2.37
N ALA A 109 -2.98 1.02 -1.35
CA ALA A 109 -4.27 1.21 -0.70
C ALA A 109 -5.36 1.65 -1.69
N THR A 110 -5.00 2.48 -2.69
CA THR A 110 -5.92 2.91 -3.75
C THR A 110 -6.35 1.76 -4.67
N ASN A 111 -5.42 0.92 -5.15
CA ASN A 111 -5.82 -0.25 -5.95
C ASN A 111 -6.60 -1.25 -5.11
N LEU A 112 -6.30 -1.41 -3.82
CA LEU A 112 -7.07 -2.28 -2.93
C LEU A 112 -8.55 -1.87 -2.86
N GLN A 113 -8.86 -0.58 -2.98
CA GLN A 113 -10.26 -0.15 -3.07
C GLN A 113 -10.92 -0.45 -4.42
N GLY A 114 -10.12 -0.66 -5.47
CA GLY A 114 -10.59 -1.03 -6.81
C GLY A 114 -11.24 0.13 -7.58
N VAL A 115 -11.11 1.37 -7.12
CA VAL A 115 -11.81 2.55 -7.70
C VAL A 115 -11.43 2.81 -9.17
N TYR A 116 -10.17 2.54 -9.53
CA TYR A 116 -9.64 2.77 -10.88
C TYR A 116 -9.29 1.48 -11.62
N LEU A 117 -9.58 0.32 -11.02
CA LEU A 117 -9.39 -0.98 -11.65
C LEU A 117 -10.66 -1.36 -12.43
N PRO A 118 -10.51 -2.08 -13.55
CA PRO A 118 -11.66 -2.50 -14.32
C PRO A 118 -12.47 -3.56 -13.54
N PRO A 119 -13.78 -3.72 -13.83
CA PRO A 119 -14.69 -4.55 -13.03
C PRO A 119 -14.23 -6.00 -12.83
N GLU A 120 -13.52 -6.57 -13.79
CA GLU A 120 -12.97 -7.93 -13.74
C GLU A 120 -11.91 -8.15 -12.65
N ASP A 121 -11.21 -7.09 -12.24
CA ASP A 121 -10.13 -7.17 -11.23
C ASP A 121 -10.61 -6.83 -9.82
N GLN A 122 -11.79 -6.21 -9.70
CA GLN A 122 -12.38 -5.86 -8.40
C GLN A 122 -12.63 -7.06 -7.47
N PRO A 123 -13.03 -8.25 -7.96
CA PRO A 123 -13.19 -9.43 -7.11
C PRO A 123 -11.89 -9.86 -6.41
N LEU A 124 -10.73 -9.76 -7.08
CA LEU A 124 -9.44 -10.05 -6.44
C LEU A 124 -9.17 -9.07 -5.29
N MET A 125 -9.42 -7.77 -5.50
CA MET A 125 -9.27 -6.76 -4.47
C MET A 125 -10.27 -6.96 -3.31
N ALA A 126 -11.49 -7.39 -3.59
CA ALA A 126 -12.47 -7.74 -2.58
C ALA A 126 -11.97 -8.88 -1.68
N ARG A 127 -11.39 -9.94 -2.26
CA ARG A 127 -10.78 -11.04 -1.48
C ARG A 127 -9.62 -10.59 -0.61
N LEU A 128 -8.79 -9.66 -1.09
CA LEU A 128 -7.72 -9.08 -0.29
C LEU A 128 -8.22 -8.20 0.85
N ARG A 129 -9.34 -7.49 0.67
CA ARG A 129 -9.97 -6.69 1.74
C ARG A 129 -10.55 -7.54 2.86
N GLU A 130 -10.92 -8.78 2.58
CA GLU A 130 -11.35 -9.76 3.59
C GLU A 130 -10.17 -10.28 4.43
N GLN A 131 -8.95 -10.20 3.90
CA GLN A 131 -7.74 -10.62 4.58
C GLN A 131 -7.11 -9.46 5.37
N ARG A 132 -6.51 -9.76 6.53
CA ARG A 132 -5.71 -8.78 7.27
C ARG A 132 -4.30 -8.69 6.66
N PRO A 133 -3.79 -7.49 6.31
CA PRO A 133 -2.41 -7.34 5.87
C PRO A 133 -1.44 -7.73 7.00
N ILE A 134 -0.32 -8.33 6.61
CA ILE A 134 0.75 -8.73 7.54
C ILE A 134 1.69 -7.56 7.87
N ASP A 135 1.73 -6.54 7.01
CA ASP A 135 2.53 -5.34 7.20
C ASP A 135 2.00 -4.16 6.37
N ASN A 136 2.52 -2.96 6.63
CA ASN A 136 2.25 -1.76 5.86
C ASN A 136 3.54 -0.96 5.63
N VAL A 137 3.89 -0.78 4.35
CA VAL A 137 5.06 -0.03 3.91
C VAL A 137 4.64 1.38 3.52
N GLY A 138 5.20 2.37 4.23
CA GLY A 138 4.97 3.79 3.90
C GLY A 138 3.54 4.29 4.16
N TYR A 139 2.71 3.51 4.87
CA TYR A 139 1.28 3.74 5.08
C TYR A 139 0.40 3.59 3.82
N SER A 140 0.99 3.32 2.65
CA SER A 140 0.32 3.30 1.35
C SER A 140 0.36 1.94 0.66
N ILE A 141 1.34 1.07 0.95
CA ILE A 141 1.46 -0.26 0.35
C ILE A 141 1.26 -1.33 1.42
N LEU A 142 0.15 -2.05 1.31
CA LEU A 142 -0.22 -3.12 2.22
C LEU A 142 0.42 -4.43 1.77
N ILE A 143 1.05 -5.13 2.71
CA ILE A 143 1.70 -6.41 2.45
C ILE A 143 0.77 -7.53 2.91
N TYR A 144 0.57 -8.51 2.04
CA TYR A 144 -0.22 -9.70 2.29
C TYR A 144 0.59 -10.96 2.06
N ARG A 145 0.22 -12.01 2.76
CA ARG A 145 0.59 -13.38 2.41
C ARG A 145 -0.67 -14.09 1.97
N ALA A 146 -0.81 -14.40 0.69
CA ALA A 146 -2.06 -14.93 0.14
C ALA A 146 -2.51 -16.19 0.89
N GLU A 147 -3.75 -16.18 1.40
CA GLU A 147 -4.39 -17.34 2.04
C GLU A 147 -5.31 -18.10 1.08
N PHE A 148 -5.40 -17.63 -0.17
CA PHE A 148 -6.30 -18.13 -1.20
C PHE A 148 -5.57 -18.34 -2.53
N ALA A 149 -6.21 -19.08 -3.43
CA ALA A 149 -5.83 -19.15 -4.83
C ALA A 149 -6.74 -18.22 -5.67
N TRP A 150 -6.17 -17.62 -6.71
CA TRP A 150 -6.91 -16.82 -7.69
C TRP A 150 -6.41 -17.11 -9.11
N PRO A 151 -7.29 -17.20 -10.13
CA PRO A 151 -8.74 -17.30 -9.99
C PRO A 151 -9.16 -18.53 -9.17
N PRO A 152 -10.35 -18.52 -8.55
CA PRO A 152 -10.84 -19.69 -7.82
C PRO A 152 -10.98 -20.86 -8.81
N ARG A 153 -10.40 -22.01 -8.46
CA ARG A 153 -10.57 -23.26 -9.21
C ARG A 153 -11.90 -23.93 -8.86
#